data_AF-A0A969I8R6-F1
#
_entry.id   AF-A0A969I8R6-F1
#
_cell.length_a   1.000
_cell.length_b   1.000
_cell.length_c   1.000
_cell.angle_alpha   90.00
_cell.angle_beta   90.00
_cell.angle_gamma   90.00
#
_symmetry.space_group_name_H-M   'P 1'
#
loop_
_entity.id
_entity.type
_entity.pdbx_description
1 polymer ?
#
loop_
_entity_poly.entity_id
_entity_poly.type
_entity_poly.pdbx_seq_one_letter_code
_entity_poly.pdbx_strand_id
1 'polypeptide(L)'
;TTSWMAIGQENAFTWIERDIGIAFGEWDMPTVDRKTFMSSRPGVFFGGDAAWGPENIIWAVAHGHQAAISIDAFCNGRDLDTRPGPGVNLASQKMGIHEWSYSNDYDPLSRVAVPHAELVASLKNLKMEVELGYDDQLAAKEAERCLNCDVQTVFTRSLCIECDACMDICPVDCINFTENDDEADLRRELRVPAMNKSQDLYVSDVLPTGRIMAKDEDVCLHCGLCAERCPTGAWDMQKFMYVEAQVTPAVLHHHNAYLV
;
A
#
# COMPACT_ATOMS: atom_id res chain seq x y z
N THR A 1 24.23 -25.64 30.38
CA THR A 1 23.19 -24.64 30.14
C THR A 1 23.76 -23.65 29.15
N THR A 2 23.29 -23.66 27.90
CA THR A 2 23.74 -22.68 26.90
C THR A 2 22.84 -21.45 27.05
N SER A 3 23.44 -20.33 27.42
CA SER A 3 22.72 -19.06 27.59
C SER A 3 22.98 -18.18 26.36
N TRP A 4 21.90 -17.78 25.69
CA TRP A 4 21.93 -16.81 24.60
C TRP A 4 21.69 -15.44 25.21
N MET A 5 22.69 -14.55 25.12
CA MET A 5 22.54 -13.16 25.55
C MET A 5 22.18 -12.34 24.32
N ALA A 6 20.92 -11.92 24.22
CA ALA A 6 20.50 -10.91 23.25
C ALA A 6 21.07 -9.56 23.70
N ILE A 7 22.26 -9.23 23.19
CA ILE A 7 22.89 -7.94 23.46
C ILE A 7 22.15 -6.84 22.70
N GLY A 8 21.93 -5.71 23.37
CA GLY A 8 21.36 -4.52 22.75
C GLY A 8 22.34 -3.86 21.77
N GLN A 9 21.92 -2.73 21.20
CA GLN A 9 22.75 -1.90 20.34
C GLN A 9 23.09 -0.58 21.06
N GLU A 10 24.28 -0.05 20.80
CA GLU A 10 24.73 1.25 21.28
C GLU A 10 25.27 2.07 20.11
N ASN A 11 25.04 3.38 20.13
CA ASN A 11 25.54 4.28 19.10
C ASN A 11 27.04 4.52 19.27
N ALA A 12 27.80 4.33 18.17
CA ALA A 12 29.25 4.50 18.14
C ALA A 12 29.66 5.68 17.27
N PHE A 13 29.74 6.87 17.86
CA PHE A 13 30.21 8.10 17.21
C PHE A 13 31.66 8.46 17.58
N THR A 14 32.58 7.50 17.46
CA THR A 14 33.99 7.68 17.85
C THR A 14 34.75 8.75 17.05
N TRP A 15 34.19 9.16 15.92
CA TRP A 15 34.76 10.10 14.96
C TRP A 15 33.99 11.44 14.88
N ILE A 16 32.88 11.60 15.62
CA ILE A 16 32.16 12.86 15.71
C ILE A 16 32.62 13.59 16.96
N GLU A 17 33.36 14.69 16.81
CA GLU A 17 33.80 15.47 17.96
C GLU A 17 32.60 16.14 18.64
N ARG A 18 32.54 16.11 19.98
CA ARG A 18 31.37 16.55 20.75
C ARG A 18 31.17 18.08 20.73
N ASP A 19 32.20 18.84 20.35
CA ASP A 19 32.24 20.29 20.34
C ASP A 19 31.89 20.91 18.97
N ILE A 20 31.55 20.11 17.96
CA ILE A 20 31.25 20.60 16.61
C ILE A 20 29.85 21.23 16.47
N GLY A 21 29.12 21.41 17.57
CA GLY A 21 27.80 22.05 17.58
C GLY A 21 26.61 21.09 17.40
N ILE A 22 26.81 19.79 17.59
CA ILE A 22 25.72 18.81 17.64
C ILE A 22 25.40 18.52 19.11
N ALA A 23 24.17 18.82 19.52
CA ALA A 23 23.60 18.41 20.80
C ALA A 23 23.31 16.92 20.80
N PHE A 24 23.80 16.22 21.82
CA PHE A 24 23.51 14.82 22.09
C PHE A 24 22.59 14.72 23.31
N GLY A 25 21.57 13.89 23.21
CA GLY A 25 20.59 13.63 24.25
C GLY A 25 20.89 12.34 25.01
N GLU A 26 19.83 11.59 25.34
CA GLU A 26 19.95 10.30 26.01
C GLU A 26 20.71 9.28 25.14
N TRP A 27 21.49 8.41 25.80
CA TRP A 27 22.30 7.36 25.16
C TRP A 27 23.27 7.85 24.07
N ASP A 28 23.81 9.07 24.24
CA ASP A 28 24.72 9.71 23.28
C ASP A 28 24.13 9.85 21.85
N MET A 29 22.80 9.88 21.73
CA MET A 29 22.10 10.05 20.45
C MET A 29 22.02 11.52 20.05
N PRO A 30 22.24 11.87 18.78
CA PRO A 30 22.09 13.25 18.33
C PRO A 30 20.63 13.71 18.49
N THR A 31 20.44 14.98 18.83
CA THR A 31 19.12 15.60 18.79
C THR A 31 18.80 15.91 17.33
N VAL A 32 17.83 15.18 16.78
CA VAL A 32 17.44 15.22 15.37
C VAL A 32 15.95 15.53 15.25
N ASP A 33 15.61 16.46 14.36
CA ASP A 33 14.23 16.76 14.01
C ASP A 33 13.59 15.60 13.24
N ARG A 34 12.43 15.11 13.69
CA ARG A 34 11.77 13.91 13.12
C ARG A 34 11.21 14.11 11.71
N LYS A 35 11.00 15.35 11.27
CA LYS A 35 10.45 15.65 9.95
C LYS A 35 11.55 15.96 8.95
N THR A 36 12.54 16.76 9.36
CA THR A 36 13.62 17.23 8.49
C THR A 36 14.88 16.38 8.58
N PHE A 37 15.00 15.49 9.57
CA PHE A 37 16.19 14.66 9.80
C PHE A 37 17.47 15.48 10.06
N MET A 38 17.34 16.79 10.24
CA MET A 38 18.45 17.68 10.53
C MET A 38 18.75 17.63 12.02
N SER A 39 20.04 17.54 12.34
CA SER A 39 20.50 17.68 13.72
C SER A 39 20.41 19.14 14.19
N SER A 40 20.67 19.37 15.47
CA SER A 40 20.91 20.70 16.04
C SER A 40 21.99 21.53 15.32
N ARG A 41 22.90 20.90 14.56
CA ARG A 41 23.82 21.60 13.65
C ARG A 41 23.23 21.67 12.24
N PRO A 42 23.01 22.87 11.69
CA PRO A 42 22.55 23.04 10.31
C PRO A 42 23.50 22.37 9.31
N GLY A 43 22.92 21.65 8.34
CA GLY A 43 23.66 20.94 7.29
C GLY A 43 24.18 19.56 7.68
N VAL A 44 23.94 19.09 8.91
CA VAL A 44 24.22 17.71 9.33
C VAL A 44 22.90 16.97 9.56
N PHE A 45 22.74 15.85 8.86
CA PHE A 45 21.54 15.02 8.87
C PHE A 45 21.87 13.62 9.37
N PHE A 46 20.90 12.98 10.02
CA PHE A 46 21.03 11.62 10.56
C PHE A 46 19.85 10.77 10.10
N GLY A 47 20.05 9.45 10.02
CA GLY A 47 19.01 8.48 9.69
C GLY A 47 19.37 7.09 10.23
N GLY A 48 18.40 6.17 10.20
CA GLY A 48 18.54 4.83 10.80
C GLY A 48 18.86 4.87 12.29
N ASP A 49 19.58 3.86 12.77
CA ASP A 49 19.88 3.69 14.19
C ASP A 49 20.68 4.86 14.78
N ALA A 50 21.45 5.56 13.95
CA ALA A 50 22.23 6.72 14.33
C ALA A 50 21.37 7.95 14.71
N ALA A 51 20.08 7.99 14.35
CA ALA A 51 19.19 9.09 14.69
C ALA A 51 18.40 8.84 15.99
N TRP A 52 17.68 7.71 16.07
CA TRP A 52 16.71 7.43 17.14
C TRP A 52 16.89 6.07 17.82
N GLY A 53 18.03 5.41 17.58
CA GLY A 53 18.32 4.10 18.14
C GLY A 53 17.78 2.95 17.30
N PRO A 54 17.87 1.71 17.80
CA PRO A 54 17.67 0.49 17.02
C PRO A 54 16.27 0.41 16.43
N GLU A 55 16.19 0.42 15.10
CA GLU A 55 14.97 0.14 14.35
C GLU A 55 15.19 -1.02 13.36
N ASN A 56 14.12 -1.46 12.69
CA ASN A 56 14.26 -2.49 11.67
C ASN A 56 14.91 -1.91 10.39
N ILE A 57 15.44 -2.78 9.54
CA ILE A 57 16.09 -2.36 8.29
C ILE A 57 15.18 -1.55 7.36
N ILE A 58 13.86 -1.77 7.42
CA ILE A 58 12.86 -1.06 6.62
C ILE A 58 12.87 0.43 7.01
N TRP A 59 12.89 0.71 8.32
CA TRP A 59 13.00 2.08 8.81
C TRP A 59 14.33 2.73 8.46
N ALA A 60 15.45 2.00 8.54
CA ALA A 60 16.74 2.54 8.14
C ALA A 60 16.76 3.00 6.67
N VAL A 61 16.16 2.21 5.77
CA VAL A 61 16.01 2.57 4.36
C VAL A 61 15.09 3.79 4.20
N ALA A 62 13.92 3.79 4.85
CA ALA A 62 12.98 4.91 4.83
C ALA A 62 13.64 6.21 5.31
N HIS A 63 14.41 6.16 6.40
CA HIS A 63 15.18 7.29 6.91
C HIS A 63 16.20 7.81 5.89
N GLY A 64 16.83 6.92 5.12
CA GLY A 64 17.72 7.29 4.02
C GLY A 64 17.01 8.13 2.95
N HIS A 65 15.83 7.71 2.50
CA HIS A 65 15.03 8.47 1.53
C HIS A 65 14.57 9.82 2.09
N GLN A 66 14.08 9.84 3.34
CA GLN A 66 13.62 11.08 3.96
C GLN A 66 14.77 12.07 4.23
N ALA A 67 15.92 11.61 4.69
CA ALA A 67 17.09 12.46 4.88
C ALA A 67 17.60 13.01 3.53
N ALA A 68 17.56 12.22 2.45
CA ALA A 68 17.96 12.67 1.12
C ALA A 68 17.11 13.85 0.60
N ILE A 69 15.79 13.83 0.85
CA ILE A 69 14.89 14.95 0.52
C ILE A 69 15.34 16.22 1.24
N SER A 70 15.66 16.12 2.53
CA SER A 70 16.11 17.27 3.31
C SER A 70 17.49 17.77 2.88
N ILE A 71 18.41 16.86 2.56
CA ILE A 71 19.75 17.20 2.08
C ILE A 71 19.65 17.98 0.76
N ASP A 72 18.83 17.53 -0.20
CA ASP A 72 18.62 18.26 -1.45
C ASP A 72 17.98 19.63 -1.23
N ALA A 73 16.92 19.69 -0.42
CA ALA A 73 16.26 20.95 -0.10
C ALA A 73 17.24 21.95 0.53
N PHE A 74 18.07 21.49 1.48
CA PHE A 74 19.10 22.30 2.12
C PHE A 74 20.15 22.80 1.11
N CYS A 75 20.68 21.91 0.27
CA CYS A 75 21.66 22.26 -0.76
C CYS A 75 21.13 23.25 -1.80
N ASN A 76 19.82 23.24 -2.07
CA ASN A 76 19.16 24.15 -2.99
C ASN A 76 18.56 25.40 -2.31
N GLY A 77 18.75 25.59 -1.00
CA GLY A 77 18.19 26.72 -0.25
C GLY A 77 16.65 26.73 -0.20
N ARG A 78 16.02 25.56 -0.34
CA ARG A 78 14.57 25.39 -0.22
C ARG A 78 14.19 25.12 1.23
N ASP A 79 12.93 25.36 1.54
CA ASP A 79 12.36 25.03 2.85
C ASP A 79 12.35 23.50 3.08
N LEU A 80 12.84 23.07 4.25
CA LEU A 80 12.92 21.66 4.65
C LEU A 80 11.55 21.10 5.06
N ASP A 81 10.63 21.97 5.45
CA ASP A 81 9.28 21.60 5.86
C ASP A 81 8.36 21.30 4.68
N THR A 82 8.70 21.82 3.50
CA THR A 82 8.00 21.61 2.24
C THR A 82 8.49 20.32 1.59
N ARG A 83 7.87 19.20 1.95
CA ARG A 83 8.25 17.87 1.49
C ARG A 83 7.31 17.39 0.36
N PRO A 84 7.85 16.76 -0.70
CA PRO A 84 6.99 16.14 -1.71
C PRO A 84 6.15 15.04 -1.07
N GLY A 85 4.87 14.98 -1.43
CA GLY A 85 4.03 13.83 -1.14
C GLY A 85 4.47 12.61 -1.95
N PRO A 86 4.07 11.39 -1.54
CA PRO A 86 4.24 10.22 -2.39
C PRO A 86 3.48 10.41 -3.72
N GLY A 87 4.05 9.88 -4.79
CA GLY A 87 3.37 9.78 -6.07
C GLY A 87 2.34 8.67 -6.01
N VAL A 88 1.12 8.96 -6.42
CA VAL A 88 0.10 7.94 -6.68
C VAL A 88 -0.35 8.05 -8.12
N ASN A 89 -0.55 6.90 -8.77
CA ASN A 89 -1.08 6.85 -10.12
C ASN A 89 -2.07 5.72 -10.26
N LEU A 90 -3.08 5.93 -11.10
CA LEU A 90 -3.98 4.90 -11.57
C LEU A 90 -3.75 4.76 -13.08
N ALA A 91 -3.31 3.57 -13.49
CA ALA A 91 -3.10 3.26 -14.89
C ALA A 91 -4.07 2.18 -15.32
N SER A 92 -4.76 2.39 -16.45
CA SER A 92 -5.64 1.36 -17.04
C SER A 92 -4.82 0.08 -17.26
N GLN A 93 -5.32 -1.00 -16.68
CA GLN A 93 -4.73 -2.33 -16.74
C GLN A 93 -5.76 -3.26 -17.35
N LYS A 94 -5.65 -3.46 -18.66
CA LYS A 94 -6.49 -4.44 -19.36
C LYS A 94 -5.86 -5.82 -19.22
N MET A 95 -6.49 -6.69 -18.44
CA MET A 95 -6.14 -8.10 -18.37
C MET A 95 -7.08 -8.91 -19.26
N GLY A 96 -6.62 -10.04 -19.80
CA GLY A 96 -7.46 -10.99 -20.51
C GLY A 96 -8.48 -11.66 -19.59
N ILE A 97 -9.58 -12.17 -20.15
CA ILE A 97 -10.66 -12.80 -19.35
C ILE A 97 -10.17 -13.96 -18.46
N HIS A 98 -9.15 -14.69 -18.91
CA HIS A 98 -8.52 -15.76 -18.14
C HIS A 98 -7.63 -15.23 -17.01
N GLU A 99 -7.07 -14.04 -17.17
CA GLU A 99 -6.25 -13.39 -16.16
C GLU A 99 -7.12 -12.77 -15.06
N TRP A 100 -8.40 -12.44 -15.34
CA TRP A 100 -9.42 -12.05 -14.36
C TRP A 100 -10.11 -13.24 -13.66
N SER A 101 -9.84 -14.47 -14.10
CA SER A 101 -10.53 -15.66 -13.61
C SER A 101 -9.91 -16.16 -12.31
N TYR A 102 -10.39 -15.65 -11.18
CA TYR A 102 -10.06 -16.16 -9.85
C TYR A 102 -11.15 -17.09 -9.34
N SER A 103 -10.79 -17.95 -8.38
CA SER A 103 -11.77 -18.57 -7.49
C SER A 103 -12.35 -17.43 -6.64
N ASN A 104 -13.40 -16.79 -7.16
CA ASN A 104 -14.06 -15.58 -6.66
C ASN A 104 -14.73 -15.71 -5.27
N ASP A 105 -14.27 -16.65 -4.45
CA ASP A 105 -14.70 -16.85 -3.08
C ASP A 105 -13.69 -16.19 -2.14
N TYR A 106 -14.16 -15.32 -1.26
CA TYR A 106 -13.30 -14.73 -0.25
C TYR A 106 -13.15 -15.72 0.90
N ASP A 107 -11.91 -16.10 1.24
CA ASP A 107 -11.66 -16.99 2.37
C ASP A 107 -11.38 -16.16 3.64
N PRO A 108 -12.29 -16.16 4.64
CA PRO A 108 -12.15 -15.39 5.88
C PRO A 108 -11.06 -15.93 6.81
N LEU A 109 -10.39 -17.04 6.45
CA LEU A 109 -9.28 -17.57 7.23
C LEU A 109 -8.20 -16.50 7.44
N SER A 110 -7.54 -16.55 8.58
CA SER A 110 -6.34 -15.72 8.79
C SER A 110 -5.22 -16.18 7.85
N ARG A 111 -4.22 -15.32 7.66
CA ARG A 111 -2.98 -15.68 6.98
C ARG A 111 -2.40 -16.95 7.61
N VAL A 112 -2.08 -17.94 6.77
CA VAL A 112 -1.42 -19.16 7.26
C VAL A 112 0.00 -18.79 7.70
N ALA A 113 0.45 -19.29 8.86
CA ALA A 113 1.81 -19.04 9.30
C ALA A 113 2.79 -19.82 8.40
N VAL A 114 3.95 -19.23 8.11
CA VAL A 114 5.02 -19.92 7.38
C VAL A 114 5.44 -21.17 8.20
N PRO A 115 5.48 -22.36 7.57
CA PRO A 115 5.98 -23.56 8.22
C PRO A 115 7.38 -23.34 8.80
N HIS A 116 7.55 -23.73 10.06
CA HIS A 116 8.85 -23.67 10.73
C HIS A 116 9.45 -25.06 10.89
N ALA A 117 10.78 -25.13 10.89
CA ALA A 117 11.51 -26.31 11.32
C ALA A 117 11.17 -26.66 12.78
N GLU A 118 11.28 -27.96 13.09
CA GLU A 118 10.99 -28.46 14.43
C GLU A 118 11.91 -27.81 15.47
N LEU A 119 11.35 -27.42 16.61
CA LEU A 119 12.03 -26.61 17.61
C LEU A 119 13.23 -27.34 18.23
N VAL A 120 13.10 -28.63 18.53
CA VAL A 120 14.20 -29.43 19.11
C VAL A 120 15.35 -29.60 18.12
N ALA A 121 15.08 -29.71 16.83
CA ALA A 121 16.09 -29.77 15.77
C ALA A 121 16.79 -28.41 15.55
N SER A 122 16.02 -27.33 15.43
CA SER A 122 16.54 -25.98 15.21
C SER A 122 17.41 -25.49 16.38
N LEU A 123 17.04 -25.78 17.62
CA LEU A 123 17.84 -25.44 18.80
C LEU A 123 19.19 -26.18 18.87
N LYS A 124 19.31 -27.34 18.22
CA LYS A 124 20.55 -28.13 18.18
C LYS A 124 21.49 -27.71 17.05
N ASN A 125 20.97 -27.06 16.00
CA ASN A 125 21.74 -26.70 14.81
C ASN A 125 21.50 -25.25 14.40
N LEU A 126 22.45 -24.38 14.74
CA LEU A 126 22.42 -22.95 14.42
C LEU A 126 22.46 -22.63 12.93
N LYS A 127 22.91 -23.58 12.10
CA LYS A 127 22.95 -23.41 10.64
C LYS A 127 21.65 -23.88 9.96
N MET A 128 20.71 -24.42 10.73
CA MET A 128 19.44 -24.88 10.21
C MET A 128 18.54 -23.67 9.95
N GLU A 129 18.02 -23.60 8.74
CA GLU A 129 16.99 -22.63 8.39
C GLU A 129 15.70 -22.96 9.16
N VAL A 130 15.13 -21.94 9.81
CA VAL A 130 13.93 -22.11 10.66
C VAL A 130 12.67 -21.86 9.86
N GLU A 131 12.63 -20.78 9.06
CA GLU A 131 11.49 -20.49 8.18
C GLU A 131 11.64 -21.31 6.91
N LEU A 132 10.84 -22.38 6.75
CA LEU A 132 10.97 -23.31 5.63
C LEU A 132 10.27 -22.83 4.36
N GLY A 133 9.55 -21.70 4.44
CA GLY A 133 8.69 -21.22 3.36
C GLY A 133 7.43 -22.09 3.17
N TYR A 134 6.61 -21.73 2.18
CA TYR A 134 5.50 -22.56 1.74
C TYR A 134 5.99 -23.61 0.73
N ASP A 135 5.44 -24.81 0.81
CA ASP A 135 5.54 -25.76 -0.30
C ASP A 135 4.65 -25.31 -1.47
N ASP A 136 4.81 -25.95 -2.63
CA ASP A 136 4.08 -25.57 -3.85
C ASP A 136 2.55 -25.62 -3.65
N GLN A 137 2.04 -26.54 -2.84
CA GLN A 137 0.61 -26.71 -2.62
C GLN A 137 0.03 -25.60 -1.74
N LEU A 138 0.71 -25.28 -0.64
CA LEU A 138 0.31 -24.20 0.26
C LEU A 138 0.51 -22.84 -0.40
N ALA A 139 1.59 -22.67 -1.17
CA ALA A 139 1.84 -21.46 -1.94
C ALA A 139 0.74 -21.21 -2.98
N ALA A 140 0.36 -22.24 -3.75
CA ALA A 140 -0.74 -22.14 -4.71
C ALA A 140 -2.05 -21.79 -4.01
N LYS A 141 -2.37 -22.46 -2.90
CA LYS A 141 -3.60 -22.20 -2.13
C LYS A 141 -3.64 -20.78 -1.56
N GLU A 142 -2.54 -20.27 -1.02
CA GLU A 142 -2.48 -18.89 -0.51
C GLU A 142 -2.50 -17.85 -1.64
N ALA A 143 -1.90 -18.17 -2.81
CA ALA A 143 -1.95 -17.30 -3.98
C ALA A 143 -3.36 -17.21 -4.61
N GLU A 144 -4.13 -18.30 -4.59
CA GLU A 144 -5.53 -18.35 -5.05
C GLU A 144 -6.45 -17.40 -4.26
N ARG A 145 -6.05 -16.98 -3.05
CA ARG A 145 -6.79 -16.03 -2.21
C ARG A 145 -6.55 -14.56 -2.60
N CYS A 146 -5.66 -14.28 -3.54
CA CYS A 146 -5.41 -12.93 -4.03
C CYS A 146 -6.62 -12.40 -4.81
N LEU A 147 -7.18 -11.27 -4.36
CA LEU A 147 -8.29 -10.58 -5.02
C LEU A 147 -7.85 -9.39 -5.89
N ASN A 148 -6.54 -9.22 -6.12
CA ASN A 148 -5.95 -8.06 -6.82
C ASN A 148 -6.45 -6.72 -6.29
N CYS A 149 -6.32 -6.54 -4.98
CA CYS A 149 -6.69 -5.27 -4.32
C CYS A 149 -5.86 -4.07 -4.79
N ASP A 150 -4.79 -4.28 -5.56
CA ASP A 150 -4.04 -3.24 -6.26
C ASP A 150 -4.74 -2.76 -7.54
N VAL A 151 -5.78 -3.45 -8.01
CA VAL A 151 -6.57 -3.07 -9.18
C VAL A 151 -7.95 -2.57 -8.74
N GLN A 152 -8.24 -1.32 -9.08
CA GLN A 152 -9.44 -0.60 -8.69
C GLN A 152 -10.47 -0.58 -9.82
N THR A 153 -11.76 -0.69 -9.46
CA THR A 153 -12.87 -0.48 -10.40
C THR A 153 -13.17 1.01 -10.50
N VAL A 154 -12.93 1.61 -11.67
CA VAL A 154 -13.08 3.06 -11.87
C VAL A 154 -14.23 3.34 -12.81
N PHE A 155 -15.18 4.16 -12.34
CA PHE A 155 -16.33 4.60 -13.13
C PHE A 155 -16.16 6.03 -13.63
N THR A 156 -16.20 6.22 -14.95
CA THR A 156 -16.18 7.52 -15.61
C THR A 156 -17.58 7.88 -16.09
N ARG A 157 -18.27 8.65 -15.24
CA ARG A 157 -19.65 9.12 -15.45
C ARG A 157 -19.90 9.76 -16.82
N SER A 158 -18.98 10.58 -17.34
CA SER A 158 -19.14 11.27 -18.64
C SER A 158 -19.18 10.34 -19.86
N LEU A 159 -18.73 9.10 -19.72
CA LEU A 159 -18.75 8.09 -20.78
C LEU A 159 -19.96 7.14 -20.66
N CYS A 160 -20.70 7.19 -19.57
CA CYS A 160 -21.82 6.28 -19.33
C CYS A 160 -23.02 6.68 -20.20
N ILE A 161 -23.56 5.69 -20.92
CA ILE A 161 -24.78 5.83 -21.74
C ILE A 161 -25.99 5.11 -21.13
N GLU A 162 -25.86 4.62 -19.90
CA GLU A 162 -26.94 3.97 -19.16
C GLU A 162 -27.55 2.76 -19.89
N CYS A 163 -26.70 1.93 -20.50
CA CYS A 163 -27.10 0.71 -21.20
C CYS A 163 -27.37 -0.49 -20.28
N ASP A 164 -27.18 -0.33 -18.96
CA ASP A 164 -27.35 -1.33 -17.89
C ASP A 164 -26.52 -2.63 -18.02
N ALA A 165 -25.67 -2.75 -19.05
CA ALA A 165 -24.90 -3.96 -19.32
C ALA A 165 -23.92 -4.35 -18.20
N CYS A 166 -23.39 -3.39 -17.44
CA CYS A 166 -22.53 -3.66 -16.27
C CYS A 166 -23.31 -4.16 -15.04
N MET A 167 -24.58 -3.78 -14.92
CA MET A 167 -25.50 -4.25 -13.87
C MET A 167 -25.93 -5.69 -14.15
N ASP A 168 -26.18 -6.03 -15.43
CA ASP A 168 -26.58 -7.37 -15.85
C ASP A 168 -25.48 -8.43 -15.74
N ILE A 169 -24.22 -8.05 -16.02
CA ILE A 169 -23.09 -8.98 -16.01
C ILE A 169 -22.50 -9.21 -14.61
N CYS A 170 -22.87 -8.39 -13.62
CA CYS A 170 -22.31 -8.47 -12.28
C CYS A 170 -22.78 -9.76 -11.58
N PRO A 171 -21.88 -10.68 -11.17
CA PRO A 171 -22.27 -11.95 -10.57
C PRO A 171 -22.86 -11.82 -9.15
N VAL A 172 -22.64 -10.67 -8.51
CA VAL A 172 -23.03 -10.37 -7.12
C VAL A 172 -23.96 -9.17 -7.03
N ASP A 173 -24.44 -8.66 -8.17
CA ASP A 173 -25.41 -7.57 -8.27
C ASP A 173 -25.04 -6.29 -7.48
N CYS A 174 -23.75 -5.97 -7.41
CA CYS A 174 -23.24 -4.85 -6.62
C CYS A 174 -23.40 -3.47 -7.30
N ILE A 175 -23.64 -3.42 -8.61
CA ILE A 175 -23.80 -2.17 -9.39
C ILE A 175 -25.28 -1.92 -9.65
N ASN A 176 -25.75 -0.70 -9.36
CA ASN A 176 -27.14 -0.31 -9.44
C ASN A 176 -27.29 1.06 -10.13
N PHE A 177 -28.27 1.19 -11.01
CA PHE A 177 -28.70 2.49 -11.55
C PHE A 177 -30.07 2.84 -10.99
N THR A 178 -30.11 3.79 -10.04
CA THR A 178 -31.32 4.12 -9.27
C THR A 178 -31.46 5.64 -9.08
N GLU A 179 -32.61 6.10 -8.58
CA GLU A 179 -32.76 7.50 -8.15
C GLU A 179 -31.88 7.77 -6.93
N ASN A 180 -31.40 9.01 -6.80
CA ASN A 180 -30.60 9.39 -5.64
C ASN A 180 -31.50 9.61 -4.43
N ASP A 181 -31.08 9.11 -3.27
CA ASP A 181 -31.83 9.23 -2.02
C ASP A 181 -30.87 9.30 -0.82
N ASP A 182 -31.41 9.49 0.38
CA ASP A 182 -30.67 9.37 1.63
C ASP A 182 -30.02 7.98 1.73
N GLU A 183 -28.78 7.90 2.25
CA GLU A 183 -27.98 6.68 2.22
C GLU A 183 -28.68 5.47 2.88
N ALA A 184 -29.45 5.71 3.94
CA ALA A 184 -30.19 4.66 4.63
C ALA A 184 -31.29 4.03 3.77
N ASP A 185 -31.90 4.83 2.90
CA ASP A 185 -32.93 4.40 1.96
C ASP A 185 -32.28 3.74 0.74
N LEU A 186 -31.28 4.41 0.16
CA LEU A 186 -30.48 3.89 -0.95
C LEU A 186 -29.96 2.47 -0.67
N ARG A 187 -29.35 2.23 0.49
CA ARG A 187 -28.83 0.90 0.89
C ARG A 187 -29.88 -0.20 0.90
N ARG A 188 -31.15 0.11 1.18
CA ARG A 188 -32.25 -0.86 1.21
C ARG A 188 -32.83 -1.13 -0.18
N GLU A 189 -32.71 -0.17 -1.08
CA GLU A 189 -33.29 -0.19 -2.42
C GLU A 189 -32.35 -0.75 -3.50
N LEU A 190 -31.05 -0.90 -3.20
CA LEU A 190 -30.13 -1.65 -4.06
C LEU A 190 -30.66 -3.07 -4.30
N ARG A 191 -30.34 -3.64 -5.48
CA ARG A 191 -30.72 -5.02 -5.85
C ARG A 191 -30.36 -6.04 -4.77
N VAL A 192 -29.20 -5.85 -4.16
CA VAL A 192 -28.76 -6.54 -2.96
C VAL A 192 -28.66 -5.49 -1.85
N PRO A 193 -29.46 -5.59 -0.77
CA PRO A 193 -29.42 -4.62 0.31
C PRO A 193 -28.04 -4.55 0.98
N ALA A 194 -27.46 -3.35 1.03
CA ALA A 194 -26.14 -3.10 1.60
C ALA A 194 -26.23 -2.98 3.13
N MET A 195 -26.02 -4.10 3.83
CA MET A 195 -26.17 -4.19 5.28
C MET A 195 -24.95 -3.67 6.06
N ASN A 196 -23.76 -3.68 5.44
CA ASN A 196 -22.53 -3.25 6.07
C ASN A 196 -22.36 -1.72 6.03
N LYS A 197 -22.64 -1.06 7.16
CA LYS A 197 -22.50 0.40 7.30
C LYS A 197 -21.07 0.86 7.55
N SER A 198 -20.13 -0.06 7.77
CA SER A 198 -18.71 0.29 7.92
C SER A 198 -18.00 0.45 6.58
N GLN A 199 -18.63 0.01 5.49
CA GLN A 199 -18.15 0.18 4.13
C GLN A 199 -19.00 1.23 3.41
N ASP A 200 -18.34 2.12 2.69
CA ASP A 200 -18.98 3.20 1.94
C ASP A 200 -19.62 2.68 0.66
N LEU A 201 -20.73 3.30 0.25
CA LEU A 201 -21.29 3.12 -1.09
C LEU A 201 -20.60 4.07 -2.07
N TYR A 202 -20.24 3.56 -3.24
CA TYR A 202 -19.60 4.34 -4.29
C TYR A 202 -20.69 4.90 -5.19
N VAL A 203 -20.92 6.22 -5.10
CA VAL A 203 -22.01 6.90 -5.80
C VAL A 203 -21.45 7.87 -6.83
N SER A 204 -21.94 7.80 -8.07
CA SER A 204 -21.58 8.77 -9.12
C SER A 204 -22.42 10.04 -9.04
N ASP A 205 -21.97 11.10 -9.73
CA ASP A 205 -22.84 12.23 -10.05
C ASP A 205 -24.10 11.79 -10.83
N VAL A 206 -25.14 12.64 -10.83
CA VAL A 206 -26.48 12.43 -11.43
C VAL A 206 -26.44 12.29 -12.95
N LEU A 207 -26.60 11.08 -13.49
CA LEU A 207 -26.51 10.70 -14.92
C LEU A 207 -27.51 11.44 -15.82
N PRO A 208 -27.35 11.39 -17.17
CA PRO A 208 -28.23 12.11 -18.10
C PRO A 208 -29.73 11.85 -17.92
N THR A 209 -30.14 10.66 -17.46
CA THR A 209 -31.55 10.35 -17.17
C THR A 209 -32.06 10.90 -15.83
N GLY A 210 -31.18 11.40 -14.97
CA GLY A 210 -31.50 11.81 -13.59
C GLY A 210 -31.21 10.75 -12.53
N ARG A 211 -30.86 9.52 -12.92
CA ARG A 211 -30.41 8.45 -12.01
C ARG A 211 -28.96 8.64 -11.54
N ILE A 212 -28.52 7.87 -10.56
CA ILE A 212 -27.12 7.72 -10.15
C ILE A 212 -26.65 6.29 -10.40
N MET A 213 -25.33 6.11 -10.53
CA MET A 213 -24.70 4.81 -10.35
C MET A 213 -24.36 4.67 -8.87
N ALA A 214 -24.87 3.63 -8.22
CA ALA A 214 -24.51 3.24 -6.88
C ALA A 214 -23.86 1.85 -6.92
N LYS A 215 -22.66 1.74 -6.36
CA LYS A 215 -21.92 0.49 -6.26
C LYS A 215 -21.65 0.16 -4.79
N ASP A 216 -22.02 -1.05 -4.39
CA ASP A 216 -21.64 -1.60 -3.10
C ASP A 216 -20.25 -2.24 -3.21
N GLU A 217 -19.26 -1.65 -2.53
CA GLU A 217 -17.89 -2.17 -2.52
C GLU A 217 -17.74 -3.39 -1.61
N ASP A 218 -18.57 -3.54 -0.59
CA ASP A 218 -18.50 -4.63 0.40
C ASP A 218 -18.63 -6.01 -0.26
N VAL A 219 -19.46 -6.09 -1.30
CA VAL A 219 -19.74 -7.34 -2.03
C VAL A 219 -19.02 -7.42 -3.38
N CYS A 220 -18.29 -6.38 -3.80
CA CYS A 220 -17.64 -6.38 -5.10
C CYS A 220 -16.42 -7.32 -5.12
N LEU A 221 -16.36 -8.18 -6.14
CA LEU A 221 -15.28 -9.17 -6.29
C LEU A 221 -14.09 -8.68 -7.14
N HIS A 222 -14.12 -7.43 -7.62
CA HIS A 222 -13.08 -6.86 -8.52
C HIS A 222 -12.80 -7.71 -9.79
N CYS A 223 -13.81 -8.47 -10.26
CA CYS A 223 -13.66 -9.43 -11.37
C CYS A 223 -13.51 -8.83 -12.77
N GLY A 224 -13.59 -7.49 -12.93
CA GLY A 224 -13.40 -6.81 -14.21
C GLY A 224 -14.51 -6.99 -15.26
N LEU A 225 -15.51 -7.83 -15.02
CA LEU A 225 -16.58 -8.12 -15.99
C LEU A 225 -17.37 -6.87 -16.40
N CYS A 226 -17.56 -5.91 -15.49
CA CYS A 226 -18.23 -4.65 -15.79
C CYS A 226 -17.44 -3.80 -16.81
N ALA A 227 -16.11 -3.77 -16.71
CA ALA A 227 -15.23 -3.06 -17.63
C ALA A 227 -15.19 -3.73 -19.01
N GLU A 228 -15.05 -5.06 -19.06
CA GLU A 228 -15.06 -5.81 -20.33
C GLU A 228 -16.40 -5.72 -21.06
N ARG A 229 -17.52 -5.65 -20.33
CA ARG A 229 -18.85 -5.55 -20.93
C ARG A 229 -19.22 -4.13 -21.33
N CYS A 230 -18.56 -3.10 -20.78
CA CYS A 230 -18.93 -1.71 -21.01
C CYS A 230 -18.61 -1.27 -22.45
N PRO A 231 -19.62 -0.90 -23.27
CA PRO A 231 -19.40 -0.56 -24.68
C PRO A 231 -18.67 0.78 -24.87
N THR A 232 -18.68 1.66 -23.86
CA THR A 232 -18.11 3.01 -23.93
C THR A 232 -16.81 3.16 -23.14
N GLY A 233 -16.38 2.12 -22.40
CA GLY A 233 -15.27 2.23 -21.46
C GLY A 233 -15.57 3.12 -20.25
N ALA A 234 -16.84 3.33 -19.91
CA ALA A 234 -17.22 4.02 -18.68
C ALA A 234 -16.78 3.27 -17.41
N TRP A 235 -16.65 1.95 -17.48
CA TRP A 235 -15.96 1.16 -16.47
C TRP A 235 -14.57 0.80 -16.97
N ASP A 236 -13.57 0.99 -16.13
CA ASP A 236 -12.19 0.64 -16.38
C ASP A 236 -11.59 -0.03 -15.13
N MET A 237 -10.64 -0.94 -15.34
CA MET A 237 -9.86 -1.55 -14.28
C MET A 237 -8.51 -0.85 -14.23
N GLN A 238 -8.21 -0.15 -13.14
CA GLN A 238 -7.02 0.67 -13.03
C GLN A 238 -6.11 0.16 -11.92
N LYS A 239 -4.86 -0.15 -12.26
CA LYS A 239 -3.86 -0.53 -11.29
C LYS A 239 -3.39 0.70 -10.53
N PHE A 240 -3.50 0.64 -9.20
CA PHE A 240 -2.95 1.61 -8.28
C PHE A 240 -1.45 1.39 -8.13
N MET A 241 -0.69 2.44 -8.39
CA MET A 241 0.75 2.47 -8.18
C MET A 241 1.07 3.50 -7.11
N TYR A 242 1.72 3.05 -6.05
CA TYR A 242 2.29 3.91 -5.03
C TYR A 242 3.78 4.04 -5.27
N VAL A 243 4.28 5.27 -5.29
CA VAL A 243 5.70 5.53 -5.29
C VAL A 243 6.04 6.47 -4.14
N GLU A 244 6.94 6.04 -3.27
CA GLU A 244 7.35 6.84 -2.13
C GLU A 244 7.93 8.19 -2.60
N ALA A 245 7.76 9.22 -1.77
CA ALA A 245 8.30 10.54 -2.02
C ALA A 245 9.81 10.46 -2.34
N GLN A 246 10.22 11.01 -3.47
CA GLN A 246 11.62 11.08 -3.89
C GLN A 246 12.06 12.53 -4.03
N VAL A 247 13.37 12.74 -3.97
CA VAL A 247 14.03 14.04 -4.12
C VAL A 247 13.66 14.71 -5.44
N THR A 248 13.71 13.96 -6.54
CA THR A 248 13.27 14.43 -7.86
C THR A 248 12.57 13.31 -8.64
N PRO A 249 11.72 13.66 -9.61
CA PRO A 249 11.12 12.67 -10.50
C PRO A 249 12.13 11.86 -11.32
N ALA A 250 13.34 12.40 -11.55
CA ALA A 250 14.40 11.68 -12.27
C ALA A 250 14.91 10.44 -11.51
N VAL A 251 14.87 10.46 -10.18
CA VAL A 251 15.24 9.31 -9.34
C VAL A 251 14.28 8.13 -9.57
N LEU A 252 13.01 8.40 -9.89
CA LEU A 252 11.99 7.38 -10.19
C LEU A 252 12.35 6.56 -11.43
N HIS A 253 12.89 7.21 -12.47
CA HIS A 253 13.29 6.53 -13.69
C HIS A 253 14.42 5.51 -13.47
N HIS A 254 15.36 5.82 -12.59
CA HIS A 254 16.45 4.90 -12.25
C HIS A 254 15.98 3.76 -11.34
N HIS A 255 15.07 4.02 -10.40
CA HIS A 255 14.56 3.00 -9.49
C HIS A 255 13.76 1.90 -10.24
N ASN A 256 13.00 2.30 -11.26
CA ASN A 256 12.22 1.37 -12.08
C ASN A 256 13.09 0.56 -13.07
N ALA A 257 14.32 1.00 -13.36
CA ALA A 257 15.22 0.27 -14.27
C ALA A 257 15.81 -1.01 -13.65
N TYR A 258 15.75 -1.16 -12.33
CA TYR A 258 16.22 -2.35 -11.60
C TYR A 258 15.10 -3.32 -11.22
N LEU A 259 13.85 -3.01 -11.56
CA LEU A 259 12.66 -3.81 -11.28
C LEU A 259 12.06 -4.46 -12.54
N VAL A 260 12.82 -4.50 -13.64
CA VAL A 260 12.45 -5.19 -14.90
C VAL A 260 13.20 -6.50 -15.02
#